data_AF-A0AAD9MQ84-F1
#
_entry.id   AF-A0AAD9MQ84-F1
#
_cell.length_a   1.000
_cell.length_b   1.000
_cell.length_c   1.000
_cell.angle_alpha   90.00
_cell.angle_beta   90.00
_cell.angle_gamma   90.00
#
_symmetry.space_group_name_H-M   'P 1'
#
loop_
_entity.id
_entity.type
_entity.pdbx_description
1 polymer ?
#
loop_
_entity_poly.entity_id
_entity_poly.type
_entity_poly.pdbx_seq_one_letter_code
_entity_poly.pdbx_strand_id
1 'polypeptide(L)'
;MIDSLALLPIDDLPAGLQFLCNNTPEGMELLLICVNAIYCIGTYKRIQHHAPNGEGQDAIMLHCITSIFPIWNVHQVTLDGEQRTINLCEAWDHRIEHLCGVSHPSVWKLNNWLKADAVQVSTTLLNDARGESARKRVKCVYTQLQSRLPQLCVDRRDGGKTVEEFLQELVTKSSGNLMVE
;
A
#
# COMPACT_ATOMS: atom_id res chain seq x y z
N MET A 1 -5.73 3.73 9.84
CA MET A 1 -7.01 2.99 9.97
C MET A 1 -7.44 2.36 8.65
N ILE A 2 -7.27 3.02 7.52
CA ILE A 2 -7.44 2.39 6.19
C ILE A 2 -6.19 1.57 5.82
N ASP A 3 -4.99 2.03 6.19
CA ASP A 3 -3.72 1.33 5.91
C ASP A 3 -3.67 -0.08 6.53
N SER A 4 -4.39 -0.31 7.63
CA SER A 4 -4.49 -1.64 8.24
C SER A 4 -5.21 -2.66 7.35
N LEU A 5 -6.01 -2.23 6.37
CA LEU A 5 -6.60 -3.13 5.37
C LEU A 5 -5.52 -3.79 4.50
N ALA A 6 -4.39 -3.12 4.28
CA ALA A 6 -3.28 -3.68 3.51
C ALA A 6 -2.63 -4.88 4.20
N LEU A 7 -2.83 -5.02 5.52
CA LEU A 7 -2.31 -6.12 6.34
C LEU A 7 -3.33 -7.25 6.54
N LEU A 8 -4.56 -7.12 6.03
CA LEU A 8 -5.55 -8.20 6.09
C LEU A 8 -5.34 -9.20 4.95
N PRO A 9 -5.66 -10.49 5.17
CA PRO A 9 -5.89 -11.42 4.07
C PRO A 9 -6.96 -10.87 3.12
N ILE A 10 -6.80 -11.11 1.82
CA ILE A 10 -7.71 -10.58 0.79
C ILE A 10 -9.16 -11.06 1.04
N ASP A 11 -9.31 -12.30 1.51
CA ASP A 11 -10.61 -12.91 1.79
C ASP A 11 -11.36 -12.20 2.94
N ASP A 12 -10.62 -11.56 3.85
CA ASP A 12 -11.17 -10.86 5.01
C ASP A 12 -11.42 -9.37 4.77
N LEU A 13 -11.04 -8.87 3.58
CA LEU A 13 -11.16 -7.47 3.22
C LEU A 13 -12.61 -6.94 3.29
N PRO A 14 -13.66 -7.69 2.86
CA PRO A 14 -15.04 -7.23 3.00
C PRO A 14 -15.46 -7.04 4.47
N ALA A 15 -15.07 -7.96 5.35
CA ALA A 15 -15.34 -7.87 6.78
C ALA A 15 -14.61 -6.68 7.42
N GLY A 16 -13.34 -6.47 7.04
CA GLY A 16 -12.56 -5.33 7.51
C GLY A 16 -13.13 -3.99 7.06
N LEU A 17 -13.59 -3.89 5.81
CA LEU A 17 -14.25 -2.69 5.29
C LEU A 17 -15.57 -2.41 5.99
N GLN A 18 -16.38 -3.44 6.25
CA GLN A 18 -17.62 -3.29 7.00
C GLN A 18 -17.35 -2.76 8.42
N PHE A 19 -16.32 -3.28 9.08
CA PHE A 19 -15.89 -2.78 10.39
C PHE A 19 -15.49 -1.30 10.32
N LEU A 20 -14.74 -0.90 9.30
CA LEU A 20 -14.36 0.51 9.11
C LEU A 20 -15.55 1.41 8.82
N CYS A 21 -16.49 1.01 7.98
CA CYS A 21 -17.71 1.79 7.72
C CYS A 21 -18.48 2.11 9.01
N ASN A 22 -18.49 1.18 9.97
CA ASN A 22 -19.20 1.36 11.24
C ASN A 22 -18.44 2.23 12.26
N ASN A 23 -17.12 2.42 12.09
CA ASN A 23 -16.25 3.08 13.07
C ASN A 23 -15.54 4.33 12.53
N THR A 24 -15.73 4.69 11.26
CA THR A 24 -15.07 5.84 10.64
C THR A 24 -15.89 7.12 10.86
N PRO A 25 -15.25 8.26 11.20
CA PRO A 25 -15.93 9.54 11.34
C PRO A 25 -16.59 10.02 10.03
N GLU A 26 -17.65 10.81 10.19
CA GLU A 26 -18.47 11.35 9.11
C GLU A 26 -17.61 12.13 8.10
N GLY A 27 -17.72 11.82 6.81
CA GLY A 27 -16.99 12.46 5.70
C GLY A 27 -15.95 11.58 4.98
N MET A 28 -15.71 10.35 5.43
CA MET A 28 -14.78 9.40 4.80
C MET A 28 -15.49 8.26 4.04
N GLU A 29 -16.81 8.31 3.94
CA GLU A 29 -17.64 7.27 3.33
C GLU A 29 -17.30 7.10 1.85
N LEU A 30 -17.06 8.19 1.12
CA LEU A 30 -16.67 8.16 -0.28
C LEU A 30 -15.36 7.40 -0.50
N LEU A 31 -14.40 7.55 0.41
CA LEU A 31 -13.12 6.84 0.32
C LEU A 31 -13.33 5.34 0.51
N LEU A 32 -14.13 4.94 1.51
CA LEU A 32 -14.45 3.53 1.77
C LEU A 32 -15.25 2.90 0.63
N ILE A 33 -16.20 3.63 0.04
CA ILE A 33 -16.95 3.20 -1.14
C ILE A 33 -16.01 2.98 -2.32
N CYS A 34 -15.08 3.91 -2.58
CA CYS A 34 -14.09 3.77 -3.64
C CYS A 34 -13.20 2.53 -3.41
N VAL A 35 -12.69 2.33 -2.19
CA VAL A 35 -11.86 1.17 -1.84
C VAL A 35 -12.64 -0.14 -2.04
N ASN A 36 -13.88 -0.23 -1.58
CA ASN A 36 -14.74 -1.40 -1.76
C ASN A 36 -15.02 -1.69 -3.25
N ALA A 37 -15.31 -0.65 -4.03
CA ALA A 37 -15.55 -0.77 -5.47
C ALA A 37 -14.30 -1.23 -6.24
N ILE A 38 -13.13 -0.73 -5.87
CA ILE A 38 -11.88 -1.03 -6.57
C ILE A 38 -11.36 -2.43 -6.20
N TYR A 39 -11.46 -2.82 -4.92
CA TYR A 39 -10.74 -4.00 -4.40
C TYR A 39 -11.60 -5.19 -4.02
N CYS A 40 -12.89 -5.02 -3.70
CA CYS A 40 -13.76 -6.13 -3.32
C CYS A 40 -14.77 -6.49 -4.43
N ILE A 41 -15.36 -5.47 -5.05
CA ILE A 41 -16.43 -5.66 -6.05
C ILE A 41 -15.86 -5.73 -7.47
N GLY A 42 -14.76 -5.02 -7.73
CA GLY A 42 -14.23 -4.78 -9.07
C GLY A 42 -14.96 -3.65 -9.79
N THR A 43 -14.26 -2.96 -10.70
CA THR A 43 -14.90 -1.93 -11.52
C THR A 43 -15.46 -2.54 -12.79
N TYR A 44 -16.76 -2.34 -13.04
CA TYR A 44 -17.40 -2.80 -14.26
C TYR A 44 -17.30 -1.71 -15.33
N LYS A 45 -16.58 -1.99 -16.41
CA LYS A 45 -16.65 -1.15 -17.60
C LYS A 45 -17.80 -1.64 -18.47
N ARG A 46 -18.78 -0.77 -18.70
CA ARG A 46 -19.85 -1.02 -19.67
C ARG A 46 -19.24 -0.98 -21.07
N ILE A 47 -19.29 -2.10 -21.78
CA ILE A 47 -18.95 -2.16 -23.20
C ILE A 47 -20.27 -2.25 -23.96
N GLN A 48 -20.55 -1.23 -24.77
CA GLN A 48 -21.63 -1.28 -25.74
C GLN A 48 -21.09 -1.92 -27.02
N HIS A 49 -21.56 -3.13 -27.33
CA HIS A 49 -21.38 -3.69 -28.67
C HIS A 49 -22.60 -3.31 -29.50
N HIS A 50 -22.39 -2.46 -30.50
CA HIS A 50 -23.39 -2.28 -31.55
C HIS A 50 -23.37 -3.50 -32.47
N ALA A 51 -24.55 -4.09 -32.69
CA ALA A 51 -24.69 -5.18 -33.64
C ALA A 51 -24.19 -4.72 -35.03
N PRO A 52 -23.31 -5.48 -35.71
CA PRO A 52 -22.99 -5.17 -37.08
C PRO A 52 -24.27 -5.33 -37.89
N ASN A 53 -24.76 -4.22 -38.45
CA ASN A 53 -25.95 -4.10 -39.31
C ASN A 53 -27.30 -3.87 -38.61
N GLY A 54 -27.33 -3.56 -37.31
CA GLY A 54 -28.56 -3.07 -36.64
C GLY A 54 -29.68 -4.10 -36.44
N GLU A 55 -29.47 -5.36 -36.85
CA GLU A 55 -30.38 -6.48 -36.62
C GLU A 55 -29.85 -7.35 -35.47
N GLY A 56 -30.03 -6.87 -34.23
CA GLY A 56 -29.66 -7.59 -33.02
C GLY A 56 -29.88 -6.74 -31.77
N GLN A 57 -30.20 -7.37 -30.65
CA GLN A 57 -30.26 -6.67 -29.36
C GLN A 57 -28.85 -6.18 -28.98
N ASP A 58 -28.72 -4.91 -28.62
CA ASP A 58 -27.48 -4.37 -28.05
C ASP A 58 -27.10 -5.18 -26.80
N ALA A 59 -26.06 -6.00 -26.89
CA ALA A 59 -25.57 -6.77 -25.77
C ALA A 59 -24.75 -5.86 -24.85
N ILE A 60 -25.25 -5.61 -23.64
CA ILE A 60 -24.45 -4.97 -22.59
C ILE A 60 -23.52 -6.04 -22.01
N MET A 61 -22.25 -5.98 -22.36
CA MET A 61 -21.22 -6.75 -21.66
C MET A 61 -20.63 -5.91 -20.53
N LEU A 62 -20.68 -6.45 -19.31
CA LEU A 62 -19.96 -5.90 -18.18
C LEU A 62 -18.59 -6.54 -18.14
N HIS A 63 -17.55 -5.79 -18.50
CA HIS A 63 -16.18 -6.25 -18.31
C HIS A 63 -15.78 -5.94 -16.87
N CYS A 64 -15.62 -6.98 -16.04
CA CYS A 64 -14.99 -6.83 -14.74
C CYS A 64 -13.52 -6.52 -14.97
N ILE A 65 -13.12 -5.27 -14.72
CA ILE A 65 -11.71 -4.95 -14.54
C ILE A 65 -11.37 -5.50 -13.15
N THR A 66 -11.04 -6.79 -13.09
CA THR A 66 -10.38 -7.35 -11.92
C THR A 66 -9.11 -6.55 -11.72
N SER A 67 -9.06 -5.88 -10.58
CA SER A 67 -7.97 -5.01 -10.17
C SER A 67 -6.64 -5.70 -10.42
N ILE A 68 -5.68 -4.90 -10.90
CA ILE A 68 -4.25 -5.18 -10.88
C ILE A 68 -3.94 -5.93 -9.58
N PHE A 69 -3.20 -7.05 -9.68
CA PHE A 69 -2.63 -7.80 -8.54
C PHE A 69 -2.42 -6.84 -7.36
N PRO A 70 -2.88 -7.12 -6.13
CA PRO A 70 -2.90 -6.10 -5.09
C PRO A 70 -1.46 -5.84 -4.61
N ILE A 71 -0.71 -5.04 -5.38
CA ILE A 71 0.62 -4.53 -5.05
C ILE A 71 0.56 -3.74 -3.74
N TRP A 72 -0.63 -3.26 -3.39
CA TRP A 72 -0.91 -2.57 -2.14
C TRP A 72 -1.11 -3.52 -0.94
N ASN A 73 -1.50 -4.79 -1.17
CA ASN A 73 -1.66 -5.75 -0.07
C ASN A 73 -0.27 -6.26 0.35
N VAL A 74 0.04 -6.08 1.62
CA VAL A 74 1.33 -6.41 2.22
C VAL A 74 1.21 -7.55 3.22
N HIS A 75 0.07 -8.25 3.27
CA HIS A 75 -0.16 -9.33 4.22
C HIS A 75 0.85 -10.47 4.03
N GLN A 76 0.91 -11.02 2.81
CA GLN A 76 1.82 -12.13 2.48
C GLN A 76 3.29 -11.71 2.60
N VAL A 77 3.65 -10.55 2.05
CA VAL A 77 4.99 -9.96 2.16
C VAL A 77 5.42 -9.77 3.63
N THR A 78 4.47 -9.43 4.52
CA THR A 78 4.75 -9.31 5.96
C THR A 78 4.97 -10.66 6.63
N LEU A 79 4.25 -11.70 6.22
CA LEU A 79 4.47 -13.07 6.71
C LEU A 79 5.82 -13.62 6.27
N ASP A 80 6.20 -13.34 5.03
CA ASP A 80 7.46 -13.82 4.42
C ASP A 80 8.68 -13.03 4.94
N GLY A 81 8.45 -11.97 5.72
CA GLY A 81 9.51 -11.11 6.26
C GLY A 81 10.23 -10.29 5.19
N GLU A 82 9.63 -10.17 4.00
CA GLU A 82 10.16 -9.42 2.88
C GLU A 82 9.95 -7.90 3.06
N GLN A 83 10.66 -7.12 2.23
CA GLN A 83 10.46 -5.68 2.20
C GLN A 83 9.15 -5.34 1.47
N ARG A 84 8.26 -4.63 2.17
CA ARG A 84 7.02 -4.10 1.58
C ARG A 84 7.38 -3.16 0.43
N THR A 85 6.92 -3.46 -0.79
CA THR A 85 7.23 -2.73 -2.02
C THR A 85 6.88 -1.25 -1.94
N ILE A 86 5.81 -0.90 -1.24
CA ILE A 86 5.43 0.50 -0.93
C ILE A 86 6.58 1.23 -0.24
N ASN A 87 7.24 0.61 0.73
CA ASN A 87 8.33 1.26 1.48
C ASN A 87 9.53 1.57 0.57
N LEU A 88 9.78 0.76 -0.46
CA LEU A 88 10.90 1.01 -1.39
C LEU A 88 10.58 2.19 -2.32
N CYS A 89 9.36 2.24 -2.85
CA CYS A 89 8.88 3.36 -3.67
C CYS A 89 8.83 4.65 -2.87
N GLU A 90 8.20 4.66 -1.69
CA GLU A 90 8.15 5.83 -0.80
C GLU A 90 9.55 6.29 -0.39
N ALA A 91 10.45 5.35 -0.08
CA ALA A 91 11.83 5.71 0.22
C ALA A 91 12.54 6.33 -0.98
N TRP A 92 12.23 5.92 -2.21
CA TRP A 92 12.77 6.55 -3.42
C TRP A 92 12.14 7.92 -3.66
N ASP A 93 10.83 8.05 -3.54
CA ASP A 93 10.10 9.31 -3.68
C ASP A 93 10.62 10.35 -2.69
N HIS A 94 10.76 10.00 -1.41
CA HIS A 94 11.34 10.91 -0.40
C HIS A 94 12.80 11.28 -0.69
N ARG A 95 13.60 10.35 -1.22
CA ARG A 95 14.98 10.65 -1.62
C ARG A 95 15.00 11.66 -2.77
N ILE A 96 14.19 11.42 -3.80
CA ILE A 96 14.07 12.32 -4.95
C ILE A 96 13.53 13.67 -4.51
N GLU A 97 12.52 13.72 -3.63
CA GLU A 97 11.99 14.96 -3.07
C GLU A 97 13.08 15.76 -2.36
N HIS A 98 13.84 15.13 -1.47
CA HIS A 98 14.97 15.77 -0.79
C HIS A 98 16.06 16.23 -1.74
N LEU A 99 16.35 15.46 -2.79
CA LEU A 99 17.37 15.77 -3.78
C LEU A 99 16.93 16.91 -4.72
N CYS A 100 15.63 16.97 -5.04
CA CYS A 100 15.02 18.04 -5.81
C CYS A 100 14.92 19.35 -5.02
N GLY A 101 14.51 19.28 -3.75
CA GLY A 101 14.36 20.45 -2.87
C GLY A 101 13.38 21.53 -3.36
N VAL A 102 12.65 21.28 -4.45
CA VAL A 102 11.67 22.20 -5.06
C VAL A 102 10.49 21.41 -5.63
N SER A 103 9.29 21.99 -5.58
CA SER A 103 8.06 21.35 -6.06
C SER A 103 7.94 21.30 -7.59
N HIS A 104 8.50 22.30 -8.29
CA HIS A 104 8.36 22.43 -9.75
C HIS A 104 9.71 22.68 -10.42
N PRO A 105 10.52 21.63 -10.64
CA PRO A 105 11.80 21.78 -11.29
C PRO A 105 11.68 21.97 -12.80
N SER A 106 12.64 22.70 -13.37
CA SER A 106 12.84 22.65 -14.81
C SER A 106 13.35 21.27 -15.23
N VAL A 107 13.06 20.86 -16.46
CA VAL A 107 13.52 19.58 -17.04
C VAL A 107 15.05 19.43 -16.92
N TRP A 108 15.80 20.52 -17.08
CA TRP A 108 17.25 20.53 -16.91
C TRP A 108 17.68 20.17 -15.48
N LYS A 109 17.04 20.77 -14.46
CA LYS A 109 17.33 20.46 -13.06
C LYS A 109 16.96 19.01 -12.74
N LEU A 110 15.80 18.56 -13.19
CA LEU A 110 15.35 17.17 -13.03
C LEU A 110 16.36 16.18 -13.61
N ASN A 111 16.86 16.41 -14.82
CA ASN A 111 17.87 15.55 -15.44
C ASN A 111 19.18 15.49 -14.62
N ASN A 112 19.63 16.62 -14.08
CA ASN A 112 20.83 16.64 -13.24
C ASN A 112 20.63 15.86 -11.93
N TRP A 113 19.43 15.93 -11.35
CA TRP A 113 19.09 15.19 -10.14
C TRP A 113 18.96 13.69 -10.35
N LEU A 114 18.34 13.26 -11.46
CA LEU A 114 18.30 11.84 -11.82
C LEU A 114 19.71 11.27 -12.01
N LYS A 115 20.63 12.05 -12.61
CA LYS A 115 22.05 11.64 -12.70
C LYS A 115 22.71 11.54 -11.33
N ALA A 116 22.43 12.48 -10.42
CA ALA A 116 22.95 12.45 -9.06
C ALA A 116 22.44 11.23 -8.26
N ASP A 117 21.14 10.92 -8.37
CA ASP A 117 20.53 9.72 -7.76
C ASP A 117 21.19 8.44 -8.30
N ALA A 118 21.37 8.32 -9.63
CA ALA A 118 22.04 7.17 -10.25
C ALA A 118 23.48 6.96 -9.74
N VAL A 119 24.25 8.05 -9.56
CA VAL A 119 25.60 8.01 -8.99
C VAL A 119 25.55 7.56 -7.52
N GLN A 120 24.59 8.06 -6.74
CA GLN A 120 24.44 7.71 -5.33
C GLN A 120 24.02 6.24 -5.15
N VAL A 121 23.11 5.73 -5.97
CA VAL A 121 22.71 4.31 -6.01
C VAL A 121 23.91 3.43 -6.36
N SER A 122 24.65 3.79 -7.42
CA SER A 122 25.85 3.04 -7.83
C SER A 122 26.90 2.98 -6.73
N THR A 123 27.13 4.10 -6.04
CA THR A 123 28.06 4.18 -4.90
C THR A 123 27.58 3.31 -3.73
N THR A 124 26.28 3.32 -3.45
CA THR A 124 25.69 2.50 -2.38
C THR A 124 25.86 1.01 -2.67
N LEU A 125 25.58 0.57 -3.90
CA LEU A 125 25.78 -0.81 -4.34
C LEU A 125 27.24 -1.24 -4.25
N LEU A 126 28.16 -0.35 -4.64
CA LEU A 126 29.60 -0.63 -4.57
C LEU A 126 30.09 -0.75 -3.13
N ASN A 127 29.62 0.12 -2.23
CA ASN A 127 29.93 0.02 -0.80
C ASN A 127 29.35 -1.25 -0.19
N ASP A 128 28.13 -1.63 -0.58
CA ASP A 128 27.51 -2.88 -0.10
C ASP A 128 28.27 -4.12 -0.58
N ALA A 129 28.68 -4.15 -1.85
CA ALA A 129 29.54 -5.20 -2.40
C ALA A 129 30.91 -5.31 -1.69
N ARG A 130 31.39 -4.20 -1.11
CA ARG A 130 32.60 -4.15 -0.28
C ARG A 130 32.35 -4.49 1.20
N GLY A 131 31.09 -4.65 1.62
CA GLY A 131 30.71 -4.82 3.03
C GLY A 131 30.84 -3.54 3.86
N GLU A 132 31.01 -2.38 3.22
CA GLU A 132 31.17 -1.05 3.83
C GLU A 132 29.84 -0.29 3.88
N SER A 133 28.70 -0.98 3.79
CA SER A 133 27.40 -0.34 3.81
C SER A 133 27.14 0.35 5.16
N ALA A 134 26.75 1.63 5.08
CA ALA A 134 26.45 2.42 6.26
C ALA A 134 25.25 1.83 6.99
N ARG A 135 25.45 1.42 8.25
CA ARG A 135 24.35 0.96 9.10
C ARG A 135 23.45 2.14 9.41
N LYS A 136 22.25 2.16 8.82
CA LYS A 136 21.24 3.17 9.16
C LYS A 136 20.76 2.93 10.58
N ARG A 137 20.77 3.98 11.40
CA ARG A 137 20.16 3.94 12.73
C ARG A 137 18.65 3.92 12.58
N VAL A 138 18.02 2.81 12.92
CA VAL A 138 16.56 2.68 12.96
C VAL A 138 16.08 3.03 14.37
N LYS A 139 15.02 3.84 14.49
CA LYS A 139 14.41 4.11 15.81
C LYS A 139 13.87 2.79 16.38
N CYS A 140 14.07 2.57 17.68
CA CYS A 140 13.65 1.35 18.38
C CYS A 140 12.17 1.00 18.13
N VAL A 141 11.31 2.03 18.07
CA VAL A 141 9.87 1.89 17.80
C VAL A 141 9.60 1.17 16.47
N TYR A 142 10.31 1.52 15.40
CA TYR A 142 10.13 0.86 14.10
C TYR A 142 10.63 -0.58 14.11
N THR A 143 11.71 -0.86 14.85
CA THR A 143 12.20 -2.23 15.03
C THR A 143 11.17 -3.10 15.76
N GLN A 144 10.57 -2.57 16.83
CA GLN A 144 9.51 -3.26 17.57
C GLN A 144 8.27 -3.50 16.72
N LEU A 145 7.86 -2.50 15.94
CA LEU A 145 6.74 -2.63 15.00
C LEU A 145 7.03 -3.71 13.95
N GLN A 146 8.22 -3.71 13.37
CA GLN A 146 8.63 -4.67 12.34
C GLN A 146 8.70 -6.11 12.89
N SER A 147 9.12 -6.29 14.15
CA SER A 147 9.09 -7.62 14.79
C SER A 147 7.69 -8.12 15.13
N ARG A 148 6.74 -7.20 15.37
CA ARG A 148 5.41 -7.52 15.86
C ARG A 148 4.40 -7.77 14.74
N LEU A 149 4.48 -7.02 13.64
CA LEU A 149 3.53 -7.15 12.53
C LEU A 149 3.40 -8.59 12.00
N PRO A 150 4.50 -9.36 11.81
CA PRO A 150 4.40 -10.76 11.40
C PRO A 150 3.62 -11.62 12.39
N GLN A 151 3.80 -11.39 13.71
CA GLN A 151 3.07 -12.13 14.75
C GLN A 151 1.56 -11.88 14.65
N LEU A 152 1.15 -10.63 14.45
CA LEU A 152 -0.27 -10.29 14.27
C LEU A 152 -0.86 -10.95 13.02
N CYS A 153 -0.10 -10.98 11.92
CA CYS A 153 -0.53 -11.65 10.70
C CYS A 153 -0.67 -13.17 10.90
N VAL A 154 0.26 -13.79 11.65
CA VAL A 154 0.19 -15.22 12.02
C VAL A 154 -1.02 -15.51 12.90
N ASP A 155 -1.25 -14.72 13.96
CA ASP A 155 -2.41 -14.87 14.84
C ASP A 155 -3.73 -14.82 14.04
N ARG A 156 -3.81 -13.92 13.05
CA ARG A 156 -4.99 -13.82 12.19
C ARG A 156 -5.13 -15.00 11.23
N ARG A 157 -4.03 -15.46 10.64
CA ARG A 157 -4.02 -16.62 9.71
C ARG A 157 -4.42 -17.91 10.43
N ASP A 158 -3.94 -18.09 11.65
CA ASP A 158 -4.17 -19.30 12.44
C ASP A 158 -5.53 -19.25 13.19
N GLY A 159 -6.30 -18.17 13.01
CA GLY A 159 -7.65 -17.99 13.57
C GLY A 159 -7.68 -17.62 15.05
N GLY A 160 -6.55 -17.21 15.63
CA GLY A 160 -6.44 -16.80 17.04
C GLY A 160 -7.04 -15.42 17.36
N LYS A 161 -7.33 -14.60 16.34
CA LYS A 161 -7.94 -13.27 16.47
C LYS A 161 -9.03 -13.05 15.43
N THR A 162 -10.10 -12.36 15.80
CA THR A 162 -11.11 -11.93 14.82
C THR A 162 -10.59 -10.76 13.98
N VAL A 163 -11.29 -10.44 12.88
CA VAL A 163 -10.94 -9.31 12.00
C VAL A 163 -10.98 -7.98 12.77
N GLU A 164 -11.98 -7.81 13.62
CA GLU A 164 -12.17 -6.60 14.43
C GLU A 164 -11.07 -6.44 15.47
N GLU A 165 -10.72 -7.51 16.20
CA GLU A 165 -9.64 -7.51 17.18
C GLU A 165 -8.29 -7.18 16.53
N PHE A 166 -8.02 -7.79 15.37
CA PHE A 166 -6.82 -7.51 14.58
C PHE A 166 -6.75 -6.04 14.16
N LEU A 167 -7.83 -5.48 13.61
CA LEU A 167 -7.88 -4.08 13.18
C LEU A 167 -7.77 -3.10 14.35
N GLN A 168 -8.45 -3.38 15.47
CA GLN A 168 -8.37 -2.54 16.67
C GLN A 168 -6.96 -2.55 17.26
N GLU A 169 -6.28 -3.69 17.28
CA GLU A 169 -4.91 -3.80 17.80
C GLU A 169 -3.88 -3.07 16.93
N LEU A 170 -4.12 -2.98 15.62
CA LEU A 170 -3.34 -2.14 14.70
C LEU A 170 -3.62 -0.64 14.92
N VAL A 171 -4.89 -0.25 15.09
CA VAL A 171 -5.30 1.16 15.24
C VAL A 171 -4.91 1.74 16.60
N THR A 172 -5.24 1.07 17.71
CA THR A 172 -4.97 1.57 19.08
C THR A 172 -3.50 1.86 19.33
N LYS A 173 -2.60 1.13 18.67
CA LYS A 173 -1.15 1.29 18.85
C LYS A 173 -0.48 2.14 17.77
N SER A 174 -1.20 2.49 16.70
CA SER A 174 -0.84 3.61 15.81
C SER A 174 -1.08 4.95 16.51
N SER A 175 -2.17 5.08 17.28
CA SER A 175 -2.53 6.32 17.99
C SER A 175 -1.65 6.60 19.22
N GLY A 176 -0.98 5.58 19.79
CA GLY A 176 -0.02 5.76 20.88
C GLY A 176 1.30 6.41 20.47
N ASN A 177 1.54 6.66 19.17
CA ASN A 177 2.82 7.15 18.63
C ASN A 177 2.71 8.40 17.75
N LEU A 178 1.52 9.02 17.66
CA LEU A 178 1.32 10.31 16.96
C LEU A 178 1.38 11.53 17.90
N MET A 179 1.82 11.36 19.14
CA MET A 179 2.08 12.45 20.10
C MET A 179 3.50 12.45 20.67
N VAL A 180 4.52 12.08 19.88
CA VAL A 180 5.90 12.48 20.17
C VAL A 180 6.65 12.77 18.86
N GLU A 181 6.68 14.07 18.57
CA GLU A 181 7.56 14.83 17.64
C GLU A 181 7.51 14.53 16.14
#